data_AF-A0A1M4TR37-F1
#
_entry.id   AF-A0A1M4TR37-F1
#
_cell.length_a   1.000
_cell.length_b   1.000
_cell.length_c   1.000
_cell.angle_alpha   90.00
_cell.angle_beta   90.00
_cell.angle_gamma   90.00
#
_symmetry.space_group_name_H-M   'P 1'
#
loop_
_entity.id
_entity.type
_entity.pdbx_description
1 polymer ?
#
loop_
_entity_poly.entity_id
_entity_poly.type
_entity_poly.pdbx_seq_one_letter_code
_entity_poly.pdbx_strand_id
1 'polypeptide(L)'
;MNKNMGNDIIREIKEGKFEKFELKSESLEEELENIIIDLVSELTLMRMEQGVSQKELAEKIGTKQTAISRLENASSNPSLKFLLKIIKALGGEMKITPHGKYTYTIPENYRETFEKIAKSEGKTIQEKIDALISMEIMNFSYKKIKVEFKNFNGKSSRNKKSKNNENALTAA
;
A
#
# COMPACT_ATOMS: atom_id res chain seq x y z
N MET A 1 -8.13 -21.63 -16.22
CA MET A 1 -7.42 -20.80 -17.22
C MET A 1 -8.43 -20.01 -18.05
N ASN A 2 -8.67 -18.74 -17.72
CA ASN A 2 -9.38 -17.85 -18.62
C ASN A 2 -8.33 -17.08 -19.44
N LYS A 3 -8.16 -17.42 -20.72
CA LYS A 3 -7.13 -16.87 -21.61
C LYS A 3 -7.25 -15.36 -21.88
N ASN A 4 -8.28 -14.69 -21.35
CA ASN A 4 -8.59 -13.28 -21.62
C ASN A 4 -8.12 -12.31 -20.52
N MET A 5 -7.77 -12.77 -19.31
CA MET A 5 -7.48 -11.89 -18.16
C MET A 5 -6.28 -10.96 -18.40
N GLY A 6 -5.21 -11.45 -19.04
CA GLY A 6 -3.99 -10.66 -19.29
C GLY A 6 -4.20 -9.49 -20.28
N ASN A 7 -5.11 -9.65 -21.25
CA ASN A 7 -5.43 -8.58 -22.20
C ASN A 7 -6.32 -7.51 -21.56
N ASP A 8 -7.21 -7.90 -20.64
CA ASP A 8 -8.07 -6.98 -19.91
C ASP A 8 -7.25 -6.08 -18.96
N ILE A 9 -6.23 -6.65 -18.29
CA ILE A 9 -5.32 -5.89 -17.41
C ILE A 9 -4.49 -4.86 -18.19
N ILE A 10 -3.90 -5.24 -19.34
CA ILE A 10 -3.13 -4.29 -20.17
C ILE A 10 -4.02 -3.14 -20.69
N ARG A 11 -5.30 -3.42 -20.97
CA ARG A 11 -6.27 -2.39 -21.36
C ARG A 11 -6.56 -1.43 -20.20
N GLU A 12 -6.85 -1.95 -19.01
CA GLU A 12 -7.17 -1.14 -17.83
C GLU A 12 -5.99 -0.27 -17.37
N ILE A 13 -4.77 -0.79 -17.50
CA ILE A 13 -3.52 -0.02 -17.29
C ILE A 13 -3.44 1.18 -18.25
N LYS A 14 -3.72 0.97 -19.55
CA LYS A 14 -3.71 2.05 -20.55
C LYS A 14 -4.78 3.11 -20.29
N GLU A 15 -5.87 2.74 -19.63
CA GLU A 15 -6.98 3.65 -19.29
C GLU A 15 -6.76 4.44 -17.99
N GLY A 16 -5.63 4.23 -17.29
CA GLY A 16 -5.31 4.97 -16.06
C GLY A 16 -6.22 4.64 -14.86
N LYS A 17 -6.93 3.50 -14.92
CA LYS A 17 -7.85 3.04 -13.87
C LYS A 17 -7.16 1.98 -13.02
N PHE A 18 -6.19 2.37 -12.21
CA PHE A 18 -5.59 1.47 -11.23
C PHE A 18 -6.07 1.84 -9.83
N GLU A 19 -7.29 1.41 -9.49
CA GLU A 19 -7.68 1.25 -8.09
C GLU A 19 -7.11 -0.08 -7.60
N LYS A 20 -6.42 -0.05 -6.45
CA LYS A 20 -5.85 -1.24 -5.81
C LYS A 20 -6.99 -2.24 -5.56
N PHE A 21 -7.09 -3.25 -6.41
CA PHE A 21 -8.16 -4.24 -6.34
C PHE A 21 -7.88 -5.16 -5.14
N GLU A 22 -8.67 -5.02 -4.07
CA GLU A 22 -8.59 -5.91 -2.90
C GLU A 22 -9.27 -7.24 -3.23
N LEU A 23 -8.58 -8.11 -3.97
CA LEU A 23 -9.07 -9.46 -4.27
C LEU A 23 -8.90 -10.35 -3.04
N LYS A 24 -10.01 -10.83 -2.48
CA LYS A 24 -10.02 -11.99 -1.59
C LYS A 24 -9.73 -13.23 -2.47
N SER A 25 -8.57 -13.85 -2.32
CA SER A 25 -8.25 -15.11 -3.01
C SER A 25 -8.95 -16.30 -2.36
N GLU A 26 -9.43 -17.24 -3.18
CA GLU A 26 -10.06 -18.51 -2.76
C GLU A 26 -9.03 -19.64 -2.54
N SER A 27 -7.78 -19.48 -3.00
CA SER A 27 -6.67 -20.46 -2.85
C SER A 27 -5.27 -19.81 -2.76
N LEU A 28 -4.27 -20.58 -2.28
CA LEU A 28 -2.86 -20.15 -2.23
C LEU A 28 -2.28 -19.92 -3.63
N GLU A 29 -2.67 -20.75 -4.60
CA GLU A 29 -2.25 -20.62 -5.99
C GLU A 29 -2.74 -19.30 -6.59
N GLU A 30 -3.98 -18.91 -6.30
CA GLU A 30 -4.56 -17.65 -6.76
C GLU A 30 -3.91 -16.43 -6.09
N GLU A 31 -3.61 -16.50 -4.79
CA GLU A 31 -2.88 -15.44 -4.09
C GLU A 31 -1.48 -15.22 -4.71
N LEU A 32 -0.77 -16.32 -4.98
CA LEU A 32 0.53 -16.28 -5.63
C LEU A 32 0.42 -15.71 -7.06
N GLU A 33 -0.58 -16.14 -7.82
CA GLU A 33 -0.82 -15.65 -9.18
C GLU A 33 -1.06 -14.13 -9.19
N ASN A 34 -1.91 -13.63 -8.29
CA ASN A 34 -2.19 -12.20 -8.15
C ASN A 34 -0.92 -11.39 -7.81
N ILE A 35 -0.12 -11.85 -6.85
CA ILE A 35 1.15 -11.19 -6.48
C ILE A 35 2.10 -11.09 -7.68
N ILE A 36 2.19 -12.16 -8.49
CA ILE A 36 3.06 -12.18 -9.67
C ILE A 36 2.51 -11.26 -10.75
N ILE A 37 1.20 -11.27 -11.01
CA ILE A 37 0.55 -10.40 -12.00
C ILE A 37 0.78 -8.93 -11.66
N ASP A 38 0.57 -8.54 -10.40
CA ASP A 38 0.76 -7.15 -9.95
C ASP A 38 2.21 -6.70 -10.18
N LEU A 39 3.18 -7.49 -9.72
CA LEU A 39 4.60 -7.18 -9.88
C LEU A 39 5.02 -7.11 -11.36
N VAL A 40 4.56 -8.04 -12.18
CA VAL A 40 4.88 -8.05 -13.62
C VAL A 40 4.27 -6.85 -14.34
N SER A 41 3.06 -6.45 -13.95
CA SER A 41 2.38 -5.27 -14.50
C SER A 41 3.17 -4.00 -14.19
N GLU A 42 3.60 -3.83 -12.94
CA GLU A 42 4.44 -2.70 -12.52
C GLU A 42 5.78 -2.68 -13.29
N LEU A 43 6.44 -3.83 -13.44
CA LEU A 43 7.69 -3.92 -14.21
C LEU A 43 7.51 -3.61 -15.69
N THR A 44 6.38 -4.03 -16.28
CA THR A 44 6.05 -3.75 -17.68
C THR A 44 5.84 -2.25 -17.88
N LEU A 45 5.12 -1.61 -16.97
CA LEU A 45 4.92 -0.16 -16.94
C LEU A 45 6.23 0.59 -16.82
N MET A 46 7.05 0.27 -15.82
CA MET A 46 8.38 0.88 -15.62
C MET A 46 9.24 0.75 -16.89
N ARG A 47 9.22 -0.43 -17.53
CA ARG A 47 9.95 -0.64 -18.79
C ARG A 47 9.43 0.28 -19.90
N MET A 48 8.12 0.38 -20.06
CA MET A 48 7.48 1.20 -21.09
C MET A 48 7.72 2.70 -20.88
N GLU A 49 7.65 3.18 -19.63
CA GLU A 49 7.94 4.57 -19.25
C GLU A 49 9.39 4.96 -19.55
N GLN A 50 10.33 4.02 -19.42
CA GLN A 50 11.73 4.20 -19.79
C GLN A 50 12.00 4.06 -21.29
N GLY A 51 10.99 3.74 -22.11
CA GLY A 51 11.14 3.50 -23.54
C GLY A 51 11.99 2.27 -23.89
N VAL A 52 12.20 1.36 -22.95
CA VAL A 52 13.04 0.16 -23.14
C VAL A 52 12.21 -0.93 -23.82
N SER A 53 12.68 -1.52 -24.90
CA SER A 53 12.02 -2.67 -25.54
C SER A 53 12.26 -3.98 -24.76
N GLN A 54 11.40 -4.98 -24.97
CA GLN A 54 11.62 -6.32 -24.40
C GLN A 54 12.96 -6.93 -24.84
N LYS A 55 13.42 -6.61 -26.05
CA LYS A 55 14.70 -7.09 -26.59
C LYS A 55 15.87 -6.46 -25.86
N GLU A 56 15.87 -5.13 -25.70
CA GLU A 56 16.93 -4.42 -24.97
C GLU A 56 16.99 -4.83 -23.50
N LEU A 57 15.84 -5.01 -22.84
CA LEU A 57 15.81 -5.53 -21.47
C LEU A 57 16.42 -6.94 -21.40
N ALA A 58 16.08 -7.81 -22.37
CA ALA A 58 16.62 -9.16 -22.43
C ALA A 58 18.14 -9.16 -22.59
N GLU A 59 18.67 -8.31 -23.48
CA GLU A 59 20.11 -8.13 -23.68
C GLU A 59 20.79 -7.63 -22.41
N LYS A 60 20.20 -6.64 -21.72
CA LYS A 60 20.73 -6.05 -20.48
C LYS A 60 20.90 -7.06 -19.35
N ILE A 61 20.01 -8.06 -19.26
CA ILE A 61 20.05 -9.07 -18.18
C ILE A 61 20.61 -10.44 -18.62
N GLY A 62 21.03 -10.55 -19.89
CA GLY A 62 21.57 -11.78 -20.47
C GLY A 62 20.54 -12.91 -20.58
N THR A 63 19.37 -12.63 -21.18
CA THR A 63 18.32 -13.63 -21.46
C THR A 63 17.79 -13.50 -22.89
N LYS A 64 16.80 -14.31 -23.26
CA LYS A 64 16.10 -14.22 -24.56
C LYS A 64 14.89 -13.29 -24.45
N GLN A 65 14.58 -12.54 -25.50
CA GLN A 65 13.36 -11.70 -25.56
C GLN A 65 12.08 -12.51 -25.34
N THR A 66 12.06 -13.78 -25.76
CA THR A 66 10.94 -14.71 -25.47
C THR A 66 10.74 -14.97 -23.98
N ALA A 67 11.77 -14.88 -23.14
CA ALA A 67 11.65 -15.00 -21.69
C ALA A 67 10.98 -13.76 -21.08
N ILE A 68 11.31 -12.56 -21.57
CA ILE A 68 10.63 -11.31 -21.18
C ILE A 68 9.17 -11.34 -21.62
N SER A 69 8.91 -11.73 -22.88
CA SER A 69 7.55 -11.86 -23.38
C SER A 69 6.70 -12.85 -22.57
N ARG A 70 7.26 -14.01 -22.18
CA ARG A 70 6.52 -14.97 -21.33
C ARG A 70 6.23 -14.43 -19.94
N LEU A 71 7.17 -13.69 -19.36
CA LEU A 71 6.98 -13.02 -18.08
C LEU A 71 5.83 -12.01 -18.17
N GLU A 72 5.89 -11.08 -19.13
CA GLU A 72 4.90 -9.99 -19.28
C GLU A 72 3.48 -10.50 -19.61
N ASN A 73 3.37 -11.70 -20.18
CA ASN A 73 2.08 -12.35 -20.44
C ASN A 73 1.60 -13.26 -19.28
N ALA A 74 2.24 -13.19 -18.10
CA ALA A 74 1.95 -14.04 -16.93
C ALA A 74 1.90 -15.55 -17.26
N SER A 75 2.63 -15.97 -18.30
CA SER A 75 2.52 -17.33 -18.86
C SER A 75 3.48 -18.33 -18.22
N SER A 76 4.20 -17.93 -17.17
CA SER A 76 5.20 -18.72 -16.47
C SER A 76 5.36 -18.24 -15.03
N ASN A 77 5.73 -19.14 -14.11
CA ASN A 77 6.12 -18.79 -12.74
C ASN A 77 7.61 -18.36 -12.70
N PRO A 78 7.94 -17.06 -12.62
CA PRO A 78 9.32 -16.61 -12.66
C PRO A 78 10.04 -16.85 -11.32
N SER A 79 11.32 -17.22 -11.38
CA SER A 79 12.13 -17.25 -10.16
C SER A 79 12.34 -15.84 -9.59
N LEU A 80 12.44 -15.72 -8.26
CA LEU A 80 12.79 -14.46 -7.59
C LEU A 80 14.11 -13.86 -8.12
N LYS A 81 15.10 -14.70 -8.45
CA LYS A 81 16.36 -14.26 -9.05
C LYS A 81 16.16 -13.58 -10.40
N PHE A 82 15.23 -14.08 -11.22
CA PHE A 82 14.92 -13.50 -12.52
C PHE A 82 14.19 -12.16 -12.37
N LEU A 83 13.20 -12.09 -11.48
CA LEU A 83 12.51 -10.84 -11.13
C LEU A 83 13.49 -9.79 -10.61
N LEU A 84 14.39 -10.16 -9.70
CA LEU A 84 15.40 -9.25 -9.14
C LEU A 84 16.33 -8.67 -10.22
N LYS A 85 16.75 -9.49 -11.19
CA LYS A 85 17.56 -9.02 -12.33
C LYS A 85 16.82 -7.95 -13.15
N ILE A 86 15.53 -8.16 -13.41
CA ILE A 86 14.70 -7.23 -14.18
C ILE A 86 14.51 -5.93 -13.40
N ILE A 87 14.11 -6.00 -12.13
CA ILE A 87 13.95 -4.85 -11.24
C ILE A 87 15.23 -4.01 -11.22
N LYS A 88 16.39 -4.64 -10.99
CA LYS A 88 17.68 -3.93 -10.98
C LYS A 88 18.04 -3.34 -12.34
N ALA A 89 17.74 -4.04 -13.44
CA ALA A 89 17.98 -3.53 -14.78
C ALA A 89 17.09 -2.32 -15.12
N LEU A 90 15.92 -2.20 -14.52
CA LEU A 90 15.02 -1.04 -14.64
C LEU A 90 15.29 0.03 -13.57
N GLY A 91 16.36 -0.11 -12.77
CA GLY A 91 16.73 0.86 -11.73
C GLY A 91 15.90 0.79 -10.44
N GLY A 92 15.07 -0.23 -10.30
CA GLY A 92 14.26 -0.45 -9.11
C GLY A 92 14.97 -1.21 -7.99
N GLU A 93 14.24 -1.37 -6.88
CA GLU A 93 14.65 -2.16 -5.72
C GLU A 93 13.57 -3.18 -5.34
N MET A 94 14.00 -4.37 -4.91
CA MET A 94 13.08 -5.41 -4.46
C MET A 94 13.10 -5.49 -2.93
N LYS A 95 11.92 -5.43 -2.31
CA LYS A 95 11.73 -5.69 -0.89
C LYS A 95 10.61 -6.71 -0.71
N ILE A 96 10.92 -7.82 -0.05
CA ILE A 96 9.94 -8.85 0.33
C ILE A 96 9.75 -8.78 1.84
N THR A 97 8.50 -8.84 2.30
CA THR A 97 8.20 -8.83 3.72
C THR A 97 6.93 -9.63 4.01
N PRO A 98 6.86 -10.37 5.14
CA PRO A 98 5.63 -11.01 5.59
C PRO A 98 4.62 -10.00 6.16
N HIS A 99 4.96 -8.71 6.22
CA HIS A 99 4.14 -7.66 6.81
C HIS A 99 3.30 -6.91 5.78
N GLY A 100 2.76 -7.59 4.76
CA GLY A 100 2.04 -6.97 3.63
C GLY A 100 0.95 -5.98 4.06
N LYS A 101 0.19 -6.31 5.10
CA LYS A 101 -0.84 -5.43 5.71
C LYS A 101 -0.30 -4.07 6.17
N TYR A 102 0.97 -4.00 6.54
CA TYR A 102 1.62 -2.80 7.06
C TYR A 102 2.58 -2.18 6.03
N THR A 103 2.42 -2.53 4.75
CA THR A 103 3.20 -1.94 3.65
C THR A 103 2.35 -1.04 2.77
N TYR A 104 2.96 0.06 2.34
CA TYR A 104 2.38 0.98 1.39
C TYR A 104 3.49 1.57 0.52
N THR A 105 3.33 1.49 -0.79
CA THR A 105 4.20 2.16 -1.74
C THR A 105 3.64 3.55 -2.00
N ILE A 106 4.44 4.59 -1.75
CA ILE A 106 4.04 5.97 -2.07
C ILE A 106 3.76 6.05 -3.58
N PRO A 107 2.56 6.48 -4.02
CA PRO A 107 2.25 6.66 -5.44
C PRO A 107 3.19 7.67 -6.10
N GLU A 108 3.53 7.45 -7.38
CA GLU A 108 4.54 8.22 -8.11
C GLU A 108 4.31 9.74 -8.04
N ASN A 109 3.06 10.17 -8.20
CA ASN A 109 2.66 11.57 -8.16
C ASN A 109 2.95 12.28 -6.82
N TYR A 110 3.19 11.53 -5.75
CA TYR A 110 3.55 12.09 -4.44
C TYR A 110 5.04 11.97 -4.12
N ARG A 111 5.82 11.11 -4.80
CA ARG A 111 7.20 10.77 -4.42
C ARG A 111 8.12 11.99 -4.40
N GLU A 112 8.17 12.75 -5.49
CA GLU A 112 9.03 13.95 -5.60
C GLU A 112 8.67 15.00 -4.53
N THR A 113 7.38 15.21 -4.29
CA THR A 113 6.92 16.15 -3.26
C THR A 113 7.32 15.67 -1.87
N PHE A 114 7.17 14.37 -1.59
CA PHE A 114 7.51 13.78 -0.31
C PHE A 114 9.02 13.83 -0.03
N GLU A 115 9.85 13.59 -1.06
CA GLU A 115 11.31 13.74 -0.99
C GLU A 115 11.72 15.18 -0.66
N LYS A 116 11.11 16.17 -1.31
CA LYS A 116 11.37 17.60 -1.03
C LYS A 116 11.02 17.95 0.42
N ILE A 117 9.89 17.45 0.93
CA ILE A 117 9.46 17.67 2.32
C ILE A 117 10.41 17.01 3.32
N ALA A 118 10.79 15.75 3.08
CA ALA A 118 11.72 15.05 3.97
C ALA A 118 13.08 15.78 4.01
N LYS A 119 13.61 16.16 2.85
CA LYS A 119 14.89 16.86 2.73
C LYS A 119 14.88 18.25 3.37
N SER A 120 13.79 19.02 3.25
CA SER A 120 13.70 20.35 3.88
C SER A 120 13.71 20.29 5.42
N GLU A 121 13.32 19.15 5.99
CA GLU A 121 13.39 18.86 7.43
C GLU A 121 14.70 18.15 7.85
N GLY A 122 15.62 17.89 6.91
CA GLY A 122 16.85 17.13 7.18
C GLY A 122 16.59 15.66 7.52
N LYS A 123 15.48 15.09 7.05
CA LYS A 123 15.04 13.72 7.33
C LYS A 123 15.11 12.85 6.07
N THR A 124 15.24 11.55 6.30
CA THR A 124 14.96 10.51 5.32
C THR A 124 13.46 10.37 5.08
N ILE A 125 13.08 9.72 3.97
CA ILE A 125 11.68 9.37 3.68
C ILE A 125 11.10 8.54 4.83
N GLN A 126 11.85 7.57 5.33
CA GLN A 126 11.44 6.68 6.42
C GLN A 126 11.16 7.47 7.70
N GLU A 127 12.07 8.33 8.14
CA GLU A 127 11.87 9.17 9.33
C GLU A 127 10.65 10.10 9.18
N LYS A 128 10.39 10.60 7.96
CA LYS A 128 9.21 11.41 7.69
C LYS A 128 7.92 10.59 7.80
N ILE A 129 7.88 9.38 7.25
CA ILE A 129 6.75 8.45 7.38
C ILE A 129 6.51 8.10 8.86
N ASP A 130 7.57 7.76 9.60
CA ASP A 130 7.48 7.40 11.02
C ASP A 130 6.92 8.56 11.86
N ALA A 131 7.32 9.80 11.55
CA ALA A 131 6.78 10.98 12.20
C ALA A 131 5.28 11.19 11.91
N LEU A 132 4.85 10.98 10.66
CA LEU A 132 3.44 11.09 10.27
C LEU A 132 2.58 10.03 10.97
N ILE A 133 3.06 8.78 11.01
CA ILE A 133 2.39 7.68 11.72
C ILE A 133 2.30 8.00 13.22
N SER A 134 3.40 8.43 13.83
CA SER A 134 3.44 8.79 15.25
C SER A 134 2.48 9.91 15.58
N MET A 135 2.40 10.94 14.72
CA MET A 135 1.46 12.03 14.86
C MET A 135 0.00 11.55 14.81
N GLU A 136 -0.35 10.68 13.85
CA GLU A 136 -1.71 10.16 13.74
C GLU A 136 -2.10 9.28 14.95
N ILE A 137 -1.18 8.43 15.43
CA ILE A 137 -1.39 7.61 16.63
C ILE A 137 -1.58 8.49 17.88
N MET A 138 -0.80 9.56 18.03
CA MET A 138 -0.96 10.51 19.13
C MET A 138 -2.31 11.24 19.05
N ASN A 139 -2.71 11.69 17.86
CA ASN A 139 -4.00 12.34 17.65
C ASN A 139 -5.16 11.41 18.00
N PHE A 140 -5.09 10.14 17.61
CA PHE A 140 -6.08 9.13 17.96
C PHE A 140 -6.15 8.93 19.48
N SER A 141 -5.00 8.76 20.14
CA SER A 141 -4.90 8.61 21.60
C SER A 141 -5.50 9.81 22.34
N TYR A 142 -5.19 11.03 21.90
CA TYR A 142 -5.72 12.25 22.49
C TYR A 142 -7.24 12.38 22.32
N LYS A 143 -7.78 12.07 21.13
CA LYS A 143 -9.23 12.07 20.87
C LYS A 143 -9.94 11.08 21.80
N LYS A 144 -9.40 9.88 21.99
CA LYS A 144 -9.96 8.86 22.88
C LYS A 144 -10.02 9.34 24.33
N ILE A 145 -8.91 9.87 24.85
CA ILE A 145 -8.84 10.46 26.19
C ILE A 145 -9.90 11.55 26.37
N LYS A 146 -10.01 12.47 25.40
CA LYS A 146 -10.99 13.58 25.46
C LYS A 146 -12.45 13.09 25.49
N VAL A 147 -12.76 11.99 24.80
CA VAL A 147 -14.09 11.35 24.84
C VAL A 147 -14.35 10.71 26.21
N GLU A 148 -13.37 9.99 26.77
CA GLU A 148 -13.48 9.39 28.11
C GLU A 148 -13.69 10.45 29.21
N PHE A 149 -12.96 11.58 29.14
CA PHE A 149 -13.16 12.71 30.06
C PHE A 149 -14.56 13.35 29.94
N LYS A 150 -15.08 13.53 28.72
CA LYS A 150 -16.45 14.03 28.52
C LYS A 150 -17.50 13.08 29.12
N ASN A 151 -17.30 11.79 28.97
CA ASN A 151 -18.20 10.76 29.51
C ASN A 151 -18.11 10.66 31.05
N PHE A 152 -16.92 10.85 31.63
CA PHE A 152 -16.73 10.92 33.08
C PHE A 152 -17.45 12.14 33.69
N ASN A 153 -17.28 13.32 33.09
CA ASN A 153 -17.94 14.55 33.55
C ASN A 153 -19.47 14.55 33.31
N GLY A 154 -19.95 13.85 32.28
CA GLY A 154 -21.38 13.65 32.02
C GLY A 154 -22.08 12.67 32.98
N LYS A 155 -21.33 11.71 33.57
CA LYS A 155 -21.86 10.80 34.61
C LYS A 155 -21.90 11.47 35.99
N SER A 156 -20.92 12.33 36.32
CA SER A 156 -20.87 13.06 37.59
C SER A 156 -22.00 14.10 37.76
N SER A 157 -22.49 14.69 36.65
CA SER A 157 -23.60 15.64 36.68
C SER A 157 -24.99 14.97 36.82
N ARG A 158 -25.15 13.70 36.40
CA ARG A 158 -26.39 12.93 36.66
C ARG A 158 -26.51 12.46 38.11
N ASN A 159 -25.42 12.08 38.76
CA ASN A 159 -25.44 11.67 40.18
C ASN A 159 -25.66 12.81 41.19
N LYS A 160 -25.42 14.08 40.80
CA LYS A 160 -25.77 15.23 41.65
C LYS A 160 -27.26 15.61 41.58
N LYS A 161 -27.96 15.31 40.48
CA LYS A 161 -29.40 15.59 40.34
C LYS A 161 -30.30 14.58 41.05
N SER A 162 -29.89 13.31 41.20
CA SER A 162 -30.69 12.32 41.94
C SER A 162 -30.66 12.56 43.46
N LYS A 163 -29.51 12.94 44.03
CA LYS A 163 -29.39 13.21 45.48
C LYS A 163 -30.14 14.46 45.95
N ASN A 164 -30.37 15.46 45.08
CA ASN A 164 -31.14 16.64 45.45
C ASN A 164 -32.66 16.43 45.43
N ASN A 165 -33.16 15.37 44.76
CA ASN A 165 -34.60 15.07 44.74
C ASN A 165 -35.06 14.17 45.90
N GLU A 166 -34.18 13.35 46.49
CA GLU A 166 -34.54 12.55 47.68
C GLU A 166 -34.65 13.38 48.97
N ASN A 167 -33.87 14.45 49.11
CA ASN A 167 -33.93 15.34 50.28
C ASN A 167 -35.10 16.34 50.24
N ALA A 168 -35.78 16.50 49.09
CA ALA A 168 -36.93 17.39 48.96
C ALA A 168 -38.28 16.69 49.26
N LEU A 169 -38.31 15.35 49.26
CA LEU A 169 -39.51 14.54 49.48
C LEU A 169 -39.68 14.05 50.92
N THR A 170 -38.74 14.35 51.82
CA THR A 170 -38.78 13.96 53.24
C THR A 170 -39.05 15.12 54.21
N ALA A 171 -39.37 16.33 53.70
CA ALA A 171 -39.58 17.53 54.51
C ALA A 171 -40.97 18.17 54.35
N ALA A 172 -41.99 17.40 53.95
CA ALA A 172 -43.39 17.85 53.87
C ALA A 172 -44.30 17.03 54.79
#